data_AF-A0AAN9AMC1-F1
#
_entry.id   AF-A0AAN9AMC1-F1
#
_cell.length_a   1.000
_cell.length_b   1.000
_cell.length_c   1.000
_cell.angle_alpha   90.00
_cell.angle_beta   90.00
_cell.angle_gamma   90.00
#
_symmetry.space_group_name_H-M   'P 1'
#
loop_
_entity.id
_entity.type
_entity.pdbx_description
1 polymer ?
#
loop_
_entity_poly.entity_id
_entity_poly.type
_entity_poly.pdbx_seq_one_letter_code
_entity_poly.pdbx_strand_id
1 'polypeptide(L)'
;MSKITKRKYVEQEVMEFVLPAEKQQVVKLTGGRGNNLHAVVDAKGDEFLVSMPTKFRKNIWVKRGDYVIIDPIEEGDKVRGEIAHVLFQEHIKHIQEEGLW
;
A
#
# COMPACT_ATOMS: atom_id res chain seq x y z
N MET A 1 -5.77 -23.58 -8.39
CA MET A 1 -6.05 -23.11 -7.02
C MET A 1 -7.41 -22.42 -6.96
N SER A 2 -8.25 -22.77 -5.99
CA SER A 2 -9.57 -22.15 -5.80
C SER A 2 -9.45 -20.68 -5.37
N LYS A 3 -10.44 -19.85 -5.70
CA LYS A 3 -10.51 -18.43 -5.30
C LYS A 3 -10.41 -18.26 -3.78
N ILE A 4 -10.97 -19.19 -3.02
CA ILE A 4 -11.01 -19.19 -1.55
C ILE A 4 -9.58 -19.35 -0.98
N THR A 5 -8.82 -20.31 -1.51
CA THR A 5 -7.45 -20.56 -1.05
C THR A 5 -6.54 -19.36 -1.33
N LYS A 6 -6.66 -18.74 -2.52
CA LYS A 6 -5.90 -17.53 -2.87
C LYS A 6 -6.21 -16.37 -1.92
N ARG A 7 -7.48 -16.16 -1.57
CA ARG A 7 -7.88 -15.09 -0.64
C ARG A 7 -7.25 -15.28 0.74
N LYS A 8 -7.27 -16.50 1.27
CA LYS A 8 -6.66 -16.82 2.56
C LYS A 8 -5.17 -16.49 2.60
N TYR A 9 -4.42 -16.83 1.54
CA TYR A 9 -2.99 -16.50 1.46
C TYR A 9 -2.73 -14.99 1.40
N VAL A 10 -3.53 -14.25 0.63
CA VAL A 10 -3.42 -12.79 0.55
C VAL A 10 -3.75 -12.13 1.89
N GLU A 11 -4.79 -12.59 2.59
CA GLU A 11 -5.12 -12.08 3.93
C GLU A 11 -4.00 -12.35 4.94
N GLN A 12 -3.34 -13.50 4.84
CA GLN A 12 -2.22 -13.85 5.71
C GLN A 12 -0.96 -13.03 5.43
N GLU A 13 -0.60 -12.81 4.15
CA GLU A 13 0.52 -11.92 3.77
C GLU A 13 0.34 -10.50 4.32
N VAL A 14 -0.89 -9.98 4.25
CA VAL A 14 -1.16 -8.59 4.65
C VAL A 14 -1.11 -8.43 6.17
N MET A 15 -1.35 -9.49 6.94
CA MET A 15 -1.21 -9.49 8.40
C MET A 15 0.22 -9.66 8.88
N GLU A 16 1.17 -9.93 7.98
CA GLU A 16 2.57 -10.05 8.36
C GLU A 16 3.15 -8.65 8.65
N PHE A 17 3.87 -8.52 9.77
CA PHE A 17 4.53 -7.28 10.14
C PHE A 17 5.72 -7.06 9.22
N VAL A 18 5.61 -6.10 8.30
CA VAL A 18 6.66 -5.77 7.35
C VAL A 18 7.25 -4.40 7.66
N LEU A 19 8.57 -4.36 7.78
CA LEU A 19 9.33 -3.12 7.86
C LEU A 19 9.55 -2.56 6.45
N PRO A 20 9.38 -1.24 6.24
CA PRO A 20 9.67 -0.64 4.95
C PRO A 20 11.14 -0.87 4.59
N ALA A 21 11.40 -1.54 3.47
CA ALA A 21 12.75 -1.70 2.94
C ALA A 21 13.30 -0.36 2.42
N GLU A 22 14.61 -0.24 2.20
CA GLU A 22 15.29 1.03 1.84
C GLU A 22 14.74 1.75 0.59
N LYS A 23 14.04 1.04 -0.29
CA LYS A 23 13.44 1.59 -1.52
C LYS A 23 11.94 1.85 -1.40
N GLN A 24 11.33 1.42 -0.31
CA GLN A 24 9.90 1.51 -0.07
C GLN A 24 9.56 2.78 0.68
N GLN A 25 8.39 3.33 0.39
CA GLN A 25 7.94 4.56 1.01
C GLN A 25 6.55 4.38 1.61
N VAL A 26 6.35 4.92 2.80
CA VAL A 26 5.04 4.99 3.44
C VAL A 26 4.31 6.22 2.91
N VAL A 27 3.12 6.02 2.36
CA VAL A 27 2.28 7.10 1.83
C VAL A 27 0.88 6.99 2.38
N LYS A 28 0.19 8.14 2.43
CA LYS A 28 -1.19 8.23 2.93
C LYS A 28 -2.18 8.23 1.78
N LEU A 29 -3.24 7.44 1.89
CA LEU A 29 -4.32 7.42 0.91
C LEU A 29 -5.23 8.64 1.04
N THR A 30 -5.37 9.39 -0.05
CA THR A 30 -6.34 10.50 -0.17
C THR A 30 -7.66 10.03 -0.76
N GLY A 31 -7.63 9.05 -1.67
CA GLY A 31 -8.85 8.46 -2.24
C GLY A 31 -8.61 7.63 -3.49
N GLY A 32 -9.64 6.91 -3.97
CA GLY A 32 -9.57 6.18 -5.24
C GLY A 32 -9.86 7.08 -6.44
N ARG A 33 -9.10 6.96 -7.53
CA ARG A 33 -9.33 7.67 -8.81
C ARG A 33 -9.96 6.80 -9.89
N GLY A 34 -10.37 5.57 -9.54
CA GLY A 34 -10.94 4.59 -10.47
C GLY A 34 -9.87 3.72 -11.14
N ASN A 35 -10.29 2.65 -11.82
CA ASN A 35 -9.40 1.70 -12.50
C ASN A 35 -8.29 1.08 -11.60
N ASN A 36 -8.59 0.84 -10.31
CA ASN A 36 -7.62 0.38 -9.31
C ASN A 36 -6.41 1.33 -9.10
N LEU A 37 -6.57 2.60 -9.45
CA LEU A 37 -5.64 3.66 -9.13
C LEU A 37 -6.09 4.38 -7.85
N HIS A 38 -5.12 4.65 -7.00
CA HIS A 38 -5.31 5.33 -5.74
C HIS A 38 -4.45 6.58 -5.70
N ALA A 39 -5.06 7.71 -5.33
CA ALA A 39 -4.34 8.94 -5.03
C ALA A 39 -3.77 8.85 -3.63
N VAL A 40 -2.47 9.09 -3.54
CA VAL A 40 -1.70 9.08 -2.30
C VAL A 40 -0.92 10.37 -2.14
N VAL A 41 -0.61 10.69 -0.88
CA VAL A 41 0.21 11.83 -0.47
C VAL A 41 1.47 11.30 0.17
N ASP A 42 2.61 11.81 -0.27
CA ASP A 42 3.91 11.54 0.34
C ASP A 42 4.09 12.26 1.69
N ALA A 43 5.09 11.85 2.47
CA ALA A 43 5.55 12.57 3.66
C ALA A 43 5.95 14.03 3.33
N LYS A 44 6.39 14.29 2.09
CA LYS A 44 6.72 15.62 1.58
C LYS A 44 5.49 16.47 1.20
N GLY A 45 4.29 15.86 1.16
CA GLY A 45 3.05 16.52 0.75
C GLY A 45 2.74 16.43 -0.75
N ASP A 46 3.56 15.74 -1.53
CA ASP A 46 3.33 15.55 -2.97
C ASP A 46 2.21 14.53 -3.23
N GLU A 47 1.23 14.91 -4.04
CA GLU A 47 0.13 14.03 -4.46
C GLU A 47 0.44 13.34 -5.78
N PHE A 48 0.33 12.01 -5.80
CA PHE A 48 0.50 11.21 -7.01
C PHE A 48 -0.41 9.97 -7.02
N LEU A 49 -0.43 9.26 -8.15
CA LEU A 49 -1.21 8.05 -8.30
C LEU A 49 -0.35 6.82 -8.11
N VAL A 50 -0.92 5.82 -7.45
CA VAL A 50 -0.35 4.49 -7.32
C VAL A 50 -1.32 3.45 -7.83
N SER A 51 -0.76 2.40 -8.44
CA SER A 51 -1.51 1.24 -8.90
C SER A 51 -1.66 0.23 -7.77
N MET A 52 -2.83 -0.41 -7.68
CA MET A 52 -3.00 -1.58 -6.82
C MET A 52 -2.64 -2.87 -7.59
N PRO A 53 -1.72 -3.70 -7.05
CA PRO A 53 -1.36 -4.95 -7.70
C PRO A 53 -2.55 -5.89 -7.78
N THR A 54 -2.54 -6.74 -8.82
CA THR A 54 -3.65 -7.64 -9.14
C THR A 54 -3.99 -8.61 -8.01
N LYS A 55 -3.02 -8.97 -7.14
CA LYS A 55 -3.23 -9.82 -5.96
C LYS A 55 -4.18 -9.23 -4.93
N PHE A 56 -4.22 -7.90 -4.79
CA PHE A 56 -5.05 -7.23 -3.80
C PHE A 56 -6.40 -6.77 -4.35
N ARG A 57 -6.55 -6.69 -5.68
CA ARG A 57 -7.80 -6.27 -6.32
C ARG A 57 -8.93 -7.22 -5.94
N LYS A 58 -10.02 -6.68 -5.37
CA LYS A 58 -11.23 -7.41 -4.91
C LYS A 58 -11.02 -8.27 -3.65
N ASN A 59 -9.83 -8.22 -3.04
CA ASN A 59 -9.52 -8.92 -1.81
C ASN A 59 -9.36 -7.95 -0.65
N ILE A 60 -8.85 -6.75 -0.91
CA ILE A 60 -8.60 -5.71 0.10
C ILE A 60 -9.29 -4.43 -0.33
N TRP A 61 -9.91 -3.77 0.64
CA TRP A 61 -10.51 -2.46 0.49
C TRP A 61 -9.74 -1.47 1.35
N VAL A 62 -9.31 -0.38 0.72
CA VAL A 62 -8.61 0.72 1.38
C VAL A 62 -9.49 1.96 1.34
N LYS A 63 -9.49 2.75 2.41
CA LYS A 63 -10.24 4.00 2.54
C LYS A 63 -9.30 5.19 2.65
N ARG A 64 -9.88 6.40 2.54
CA ARG A 64 -9.15 7.65 2.78
C ARG A 64 -8.64 7.68 4.22
N GLY A 65 -7.37 8.05 4.38
CA GLY A 65 -6.71 8.14 5.68
C GLY A 65 -5.94 6.88 6.09
N ASP A 66 -6.07 5.79 5.33
CA ASP A 66 -5.22 4.61 5.51
C ASP A 66 -3.80 4.89 5.01
N TYR A 67 -2.84 4.11 5.49
CA TYR A 67 -1.45 4.19 5.06
C TYR A 67 -1.09 2.94 4.28
N VAL A 68 -0.24 3.10 3.28
CA VAL A 68 0.24 2.01 2.43
C VAL A 68 1.72 2.16 2.21
N ILE A 69 2.40 1.02 2.09
CA ILE A 69 3.76 0.95 1.60
C ILE A 69 3.69 0.85 0.08
N ILE A 70 4.48 1.66 -0.60
CA ILE A 70 4.60 1.65 -2.05
C ILE A 70 6.02 1.29 -2.49
N ASP A 71 6.09 0.60 -3.62
CA ASP A 71 7.31 0.48 -4.41
C ASP A 71 7.27 1.57 -5.50
N PRO A 72 8.18 2.56 -5.46
CA PRO A 72 8.22 3.63 -6.46
C PRO A 72 8.67 3.08 -7.83
N ILE A 73 8.07 3.63 -8.89
CA ILE A 73 8.39 3.30 -10.28
C ILE A 73 8.96 4.58 -10.93
N GLU A 74 10.25 4.57 -11.24
CA GLU A 74 10.96 5.74 -11.82
C GLU A 74 10.45 6.10 -13.23
N GLU A 75 9.88 5.14 -13.95
CA GLU A 75 9.41 5.29 -15.34
C GLU A 75 7.97 5.83 -15.45
N GLY A 76 7.33 6.12 -14.32
CA GLY A 76 5.92 6.47 -14.23
C GLY A 76 5.62 7.97 -14.35
N ASP A 77 4.93 8.38 -15.41
CA ASP A 77 4.57 9.80 -15.63
C ASP A 77 3.47 10.26 -14.65
N LYS A 78 2.30 9.61 -14.70
CA LYS A 78 1.17 9.87 -13.78
C LYS A 78 1.05 8.89 -12.62
N VAL A 79 1.45 7.65 -12.83
CA VAL A 79 1.41 6.58 -11.83
C VAL A 79 2.85 6.33 -11.40
N ARG A 80 3.21 6.77 -10.20
CA ARG A 80 4.61 6.80 -9.74
C ARG A 80 5.00 5.64 -8.84
N GLY A 81 4.10 4.67 -8.64
CA GLY A 81 4.38 3.52 -7.80
C GLY A 81 3.28 2.48 -7.79
N GLU A 82 3.60 1.33 -7.22
CA GLU A 82 2.67 0.24 -6.96
C GLU A 82 2.54 0.00 -5.45
N ILE A 83 1.33 -0.34 -4.98
CA ILE A 83 1.09 -0.65 -3.56
C ILE A 83 1.71 -2.01 -3.22
N ALA A 84 2.77 -2.00 -2.42
CA ALA A 84 3.42 -3.21 -1.94
C ALA A 84 2.60 -3.85 -0.81
N HIS A 85 2.24 -3.06 0.20
CA HIS A 85 1.56 -3.50 1.42
C HIS A 85 0.57 -2.45 1.96
N VAL A 86 -0.49 -2.92 2.62
CA VAL A 86 -1.46 -2.06 3.31
C VAL A 86 -1.16 -2.07 4.79
N LEU A 87 -1.01 -0.88 5.38
CA LEU A 87 -0.68 -0.74 6.80
C LEU A 87 -1.96 -0.60 7.63
N PHE A 88 -2.10 -1.49 8.61
CA PHE A 88 -3.08 -1.34 9.67
C PHE A 88 -2.48 -0.58 10.85
N GLN A 89 -3.33 -0.17 11.78
CA GLN A 89 -2.93 0.58 12.98
C GLN A 89 -1.85 -0.14 13.80
N GLU A 90 -1.87 -1.47 13.82
CA GLU A 90 -0.86 -2.30 14.51
C GLU A 90 0.49 -2.24 13.81
N HIS A 91 0.52 -2.28 12.48
CA HIS A 91 1.76 -2.14 11.71
C HIS A 91 2.36 -0.74 11.86
N ILE A 92 1.53 0.29 11.89
CA ILE A 92 1.97 1.68 12.12
C ILE A 92 2.65 1.80 13.47
N LYS A 93 2.05 1.22 14.53
CA LYS A 93 2.67 1.20 15.86
C LYS A 93 4.01 0.48 15.85
N HIS A 94 4.10 -0.67 15.19
CA HIS A 94 5.34 -1.42 15.09
C HIS A 94 6.45 -0.63 14.36
N ILE A 95 6.11 0.03 13.25
CA ILE A 95 7.03 0.89 12.49
C ILE A 95 7.48 2.10 13.34
N GLN A 96 6.58 2.66 14.15
CA GLN A 96 6.90 3.76 15.08
C GLN A 96 7.81 3.30 16.22
N GLU A 97 7.61 2.09 16.76
CA GLU A 97 8.48 1.50 17.79
C GLU A 97 9.90 1.26 17.27
N GLU A 98 10.03 0.83 16.01
CA GLU A 98 11.31 0.64 15.32
C GLU A 98 11.93 1.96 14.83
N GLY A 99 11.22 3.09 14.92
CA GLY A 99 11.71 4.42 14.55
C GLY A 99 11.80 4.69 13.05
N LEU A 100 11.03 3.94 12.24
CA LEU A 100 11.05 3.98 10.76
C LEU A 100 9.80 4.64 10.15
N TRP A 101 9.11 5.51 10.91
CA TRP A 101 7.88 6.19 10.50
C TRP A 101 8.13 7.56 9.87
#